data_AF-A0A7R9UQS0-F1
#
_entry.id   AF-A0A7R9UQS0-F1
#
_cell.length_a   1.000
_cell.length_b   1.000
_cell.length_c   1.000
_cell.angle_alpha   90.00
_cell.angle_beta   90.00
_cell.angle_gamma   90.00
#
_symmetry.space_group_name_H-M   'P 1'
#
loop_
_entity.id
_entity.type
_entity.pdbx_description
1 polymer ?
#
loop_
_entity_poly.entity_id
_entity_poly.type
_entity_poly.pdbx_seq_one_letter_code
_entity_poly.pdbx_strand_id
1 'polypeptide(L)'
;DGTHAAAPGGGAGGARGGGRRGDDDDGDGVQGATSNMHRSEATVPFNALIHFMTFSTEPELSKPWMMKKPQVSTGTGFYIGNRRILTNSHVIRHATSLRVERHGQPGNFPARVLC
;
A
#
# COMPACT_ATOMS: atom_id res chain seq x y z
N ASP A 1 0.24 -35.33 41.90
CA ASP A 1 -1.08 -35.50 42.55
C ASP A 1 -1.37 -34.37 43.50
N GLY A 2 -2.50 -33.71 43.31
CA GLY A 2 -2.93 -32.55 44.06
C GLY A 2 -4.24 -32.01 43.47
N THR A 3 -5.29 -32.82 43.55
CA THR A 3 -6.67 -32.47 43.20
C THR A 3 -7.28 -31.64 44.33
N HIS A 4 -7.98 -30.55 44.02
CA HIS A 4 -9.09 -30.07 44.84
C HIS A 4 -10.12 -29.34 43.98
N ALA A 5 -11.37 -29.59 44.30
CA ALA A 5 -12.52 -29.49 43.43
C ALA A 5 -13.44 -28.30 43.73
N ALA A 6 -14.38 -28.10 42.80
CA ALA A 6 -15.76 -27.66 42.95
C ALA A 6 -16.12 -26.15 43.06
N ALA A 7 -17.05 -25.77 42.16
CA ALA A 7 -17.96 -24.60 42.11
C ALA A 7 -19.04 -24.67 43.25
N PRO A 8 -20.18 -23.91 43.30
CA PRO A 8 -20.82 -22.96 42.37
C PRO A 8 -21.55 -21.74 43.04
N GLY A 9 -22.37 -20.99 42.27
CA GLY A 9 -23.44 -20.10 42.76
C GLY A 9 -23.50 -18.79 41.94
N GLY A 10 -24.54 -18.48 41.14
CA GLY A 10 -25.92 -18.15 41.55
C GLY A 10 -25.96 -16.66 41.94
N GLY A 11 -26.80 -15.74 41.47
CA GLY A 11 -28.04 -15.74 40.71
C GLY A 11 -28.65 -14.33 40.84
N ALA A 12 -29.40 -13.91 39.82
CA ALA A 12 -30.42 -12.86 39.69
C ALA A 12 -30.65 -11.74 40.74
N GLY A 13 -30.89 -10.52 40.23
CA GLY A 13 -31.66 -9.44 40.85
C GLY A 13 -31.23 -8.07 40.28
N GLY A 14 -32.05 -7.15 39.79
CA GLY A 14 -33.50 -6.98 39.87
C GLY A 14 -33.84 -5.50 40.12
N ALA A 15 -34.06 -4.76 39.03
CA ALA A 15 -34.98 -3.62 38.85
C ALA A 15 -34.85 -2.28 39.63
N ARG A 16 -35.40 -1.25 38.96
CA ARG A 16 -35.87 0.10 39.38
C ARG A 16 -34.81 1.21 39.24
N GLY A 17 -35.02 2.33 38.57
CA GLY A 17 -36.21 2.95 37.98
C GLY A 17 -36.09 4.49 38.14
N GLY A 18 -36.50 5.26 37.13
CA GLY A 18 -36.92 6.67 37.31
C GLY A 18 -36.08 7.74 36.61
N GLY A 19 -36.74 8.58 35.82
CA GLY A 19 -36.23 9.90 35.40
C GLY A 19 -36.64 10.32 33.99
N ARG A 20 -37.81 10.95 33.84
CA ARG A 20 -38.24 11.67 32.63
C ARG A 20 -37.72 13.10 32.65
N ARG A 21 -37.56 13.69 31.43
CA ARG A 21 -37.41 15.11 31.00
C ARG A 21 -36.20 15.13 30.06
N GLY A 22 -36.28 15.34 28.75
CA GLY A 22 -37.22 16.13 27.96
C GLY A 22 -36.42 17.31 27.44
N ASP A 23 -35.78 17.15 26.27
CA ASP A 23 -35.13 18.22 25.51
C ASP A 23 -35.47 17.97 24.03
N ASP A 24 -36.48 18.70 23.56
CA ASP A 24 -36.88 18.79 22.15
C ASP A 24 -35.86 19.71 21.44
N ASP A 25 -34.86 19.14 20.78
CA ASP A 25 -33.91 19.85 19.91
C ASP A 25 -34.49 19.90 18.48
N ASP A 26 -35.24 20.97 18.18
CA ASP A 26 -35.68 21.33 16.83
C ASP A 26 -34.50 21.90 16.03
N GLY A 27 -33.64 21.00 15.54
CA GLY A 27 -32.51 21.29 14.67
C GLY A 27 -32.85 21.08 13.18
N ASP A 28 -32.95 22.19 12.45
CA ASP A 28 -33.21 22.36 11.02
C ASP A 28 -32.52 21.31 10.11
N GLY A 29 -33.34 20.62 9.31
CA GLY A 29 -32.94 19.54 8.42
C GLY A 29 -32.35 20.04 7.11
N VAL A 30 -31.02 20.18 7.06
CA VAL A 30 -30.28 20.06 5.78
C VAL A 30 -29.87 18.59 5.63
N GLN A 31 -30.78 17.78 5.09
CA GLN A 31 -30.46 16.47 4.51
C GLN A 31 -29.69 16.69 3.20
N GLY A 32 -28.48 17.24 3.30
CA GLY A 32 -27.47 17.12 2.26
C GLY A 32 -27.14 15.64 2.19
N ALA A 33 -27.56 14.98 1.11
CA ALA A 33 -27.21 13.61 0.81
C ALA A 33 -25.68 13.47 0.77
N THR A 34 -25.06 13.19 1.93
CA THR A 34 -23.71 12.63 1.98
C THR A 34 -23.87 11.20 1.51
N SER A 35 -23.90 11.03 0.18
CA SER A 35 -23.88 9.73 -0.46
C SER A 35 -22.77 8.92 0.20
N ASN A 36 -23.16 7.92 0.98
CA ASN A 36 -22.26 6.98 1.62
C ASN A 36 -21.63 6.15 0.50
N MET A 37 -20.58 6.71 -0.09
CA MET A 37 -19.81 6.13 -1.16
C MET A 37 -19.08 4.98 -0.50
N HIS A 38 -19.64 3.78 -0.65
CA HIS A 38 -18.95 2.53 -0.36
C HIS A 38 -17.70 2.51 -1.24
N ARG A 39 -16.61 3.13 -0.77
CA ARG A 39 -15.27 2.86 -1.24
C ARG A 39 -15.10 1.39 -0.90
N SER A 40 -15.35 0.53 -1.88
CA SER A 40 -14.96 -0.87 -1.83
C SER A 40 -13.56 -0.88 -1.27
N GLU A 41 -13.35 -1.60 -0.17
CA GLU A 41 -12.04 -1.84 0.41
C GLU A 41 -11.21 -2.54 -0.68
N ALA A 42 -10.59 -1.73 -1.53
CA ALA A 42 -9.91 -2.21 -2.71
C ALA A 42 -8.63 -2.84 -2.20
N THR A 43 -8.63 -4.18 -2.09
CA THR A 43 -7.42 -4.93 -1.88
C THR A 43 -6.40 -4.48 -2.92
N VAL A 44 -5.33 -3.84 -2.45
CA VAL A 44 -4.27 -3.33 -3.32
C VAL A 44 -3.72 -4.52 -4.11
N PRO A 45 -3.67 -4.46 -5.46
CA PRO A 45 -3.16 -5.55 -6.28
C PRO A 45 -1.63 -5.59 -6.19
N PHE A 46 -1.11 -6.04 -5.06
CA PHE A 46 0.34 -6.10 -4.78
C PHE A 46 1.08 -6.93 -5.82
N ASN A 47 0.43 -7.92 -6.43
CA ASN A 47 0.98 -8.76 -7.49
C ASN A 47 1.33 -7.98 -8.79
N ALA A 48 0.87 -6.74 -8.94
CA ALA A 48 1.22 -5.86 -10.05
C ALA A 48 2.41 -4.95 -9.73
N LEU A 49 2.85 -4.88 -8.47
CA LEU A 49 3.99 -4.06 -8.07
C LEU A 49 5.31 -4.73 -8.45
N ILE A 50 6.17 -3.92 -9.06
CA ILE A 50 7.51 -4.31 -9.48
C ILE A 50 8.52 -3.38 -8.81
N HIS A 51 9.51 -3.97 -8.14
CA HIS A 51 10.70 -3.27 -7.67
C HIS A 51 11.74 -3.23 -8.79
N PHE A 52 12.30 -2.05 -9.04
CA PHE A 52 13.35 -1.83 -10.02
C PHE A 52 14.68 -1.62 -9.31
N MET A 53 15.70 -2.32 -9.79
CA MET A 53 17.10 -2.04 -9.50
C MET A 53 17.78 -1.64 -10.81
N THR A 54 18.08 -0.35 -10.92
CA THR A 54 18.68 0.25 -12.10
C THR A 54 20.16 0.50 -11.85
N PHE A 55 21.00 -0.02 -12.75
CA PHE A 55 22.41 0.36 -12.83
C PHE A 55 22.51 1.48 -13.85
N SER A 56 22.98 2.65 -13.44
CA SER A 56 23.06 3.84 -14.29
C SER A 56 24.46 4.44 -14.25
N THR A 57 24.85 5.01 -15.39
CA THR A 57 26.11 5.74 -15.52
C THR A 57 25.81 7.05 -16.22
N GLU A 58 25.76 8.14 -15.45
CA GLU A 58 25.48 9.46 -15.99
C GLU A 58 26.69 10.04 -16.74
N PRO A 59 26.47 10.85 -17.78
CA PRO A 59 27.54 11.63 -18.40
C PRO A 59 27.96 12.79 -17.51
N GLU A 60 29.25 13.14 -17.54
CA GLU A 60 29.79 14.32 -16.88
C GLU A 60 29.62 15.54 -17.80
N LEU A 61 28.63 16.41 -17.53
CA LEU A 61 28.30 17.52 -18.44
C LEU A 61 29.42 18.56 -18.59
N SER A 62 30.30 18.69 -17.60
CA SER A 62 31.47 19.56 -17.67
C SER A 62 32.59 19.02 -18.58
N LYS A 63 32.62 17.70 -18.78
CA LYS A 63 33.63 16.98 -19.56
C LYS A 63 32.91 15.91 -20.39
N PRO A 64 32.32 16.27 -21.54
CA PRO A 64 31.38 15.40 -22.26
C PRO A 64 31.99 14.09 -22.78
N TRP A 65 33.33 14.01 -22.85
CA TRP A 65 34.07 12.78 -23.16
C TRP A 65 34.23 11.82 -21.95
N MET A 66 33.74 12.20 -20.77
CA MET A 66 33.89 11.47 -19.52
C MET A 66 32.53 11.03 -18.97
N MET A 67 32.49 9.81 -18.44
CA MET A 67 31.33 9.27 -17.72
C MET A 67 31.56 9.38 -16.21
N LYS A 68 30.48 9.59 -15.45
CA LYS A 68 30.53 9.54 -13.98
C LYS A 68 30.72 8.11 -13.49
N LYS A 69 30.98 7.96 -12.19
CA LYS A 69 31.02 6.65 -11.53
C LYS A 69 29.66 5.95 -11.69
N PRO A 70 29.63 4.65 -12.05
CA PRO A 70 28.39 3.87 -12.05
C PRO A 70 27.69 3.93 -10.70
N GLN A 71 26.37 4.09 -10.71
CA GLN A 71 25.51 4.15 -9.53
C GLN A 71 24.38 3.13 -9.65
N VAL A 72 23.88 2.69 -8.50
CA VAL A 72 22.70 1.84 -8.40
C VAL A 72 21.57 2.68 -7.80
N SER A 73 20.45 2.73 -8.49
CA SER A 73 19.24 3.36 -8.02
C SER A 73 18.11 2.34 -7.94
N THR A 74 17.18 2.58 -7.03
CA THR A 74 15.98 1.78 -6.89
C THR A 74 14.76 2.59 -7.32
N GLY A 75 13.73 1.89 -7.77
CA GLY A 75 12.47 2.51 -8.15
C GLY A 75 11.32 1.52 -8.10
N THR A 76 10.15 2.01 -8.46
CA THR A 76 8.92 1.22 -8.50
C THR A 76 8.26 1.32 -9.86
N GLY A 77 7.45 0.34 -10.17
CA GLY A 77 6.62 0.33 -11.36
C GLY A 77 5.50 -0.68 -11.26
N PHE A 78 4.70 -0.74 -12.31
CA PHE A 78 3.49 -1.53 -12.37
C PHE A 78 3.48 -2.43 -13.59
N TYR A 79 3.09 -3.68 -13.41
CA TYR A 79 2.80 -4.59 -14.51
C TYR A 79 1.52 -4.14 -15.23
N ILE A 80 1.61 -3.91 -16.55
CA ILE A 80 0.50 -3.41 -17.37
C ILE A 80 -0.04 -4.46 -18.35
N GLY A 81 0.30 -5.73 -18.16
CA GLY A 81 -0.06 -6.79 -19.10
C GLY A 81 0.94 -6.95 -20.26
N ASN A 82 0.71 -7.94 -21.11
CA ASN A 82 1.50 -8.19 -22.33
C ASN A 82 3.02 -8.29 -22.11
N ARG A 83 3.47 -8.74 -20.93
CA ARG A 83 4.89 -8.77 -20.53
C ARG A 83 5.54 -7.38 -20.55
N ARG A 84 4.77 -6.32 -20.25
CA ARG A 84 5.23 -4.94 -20.18
C ARG A 84 5.06 -4.38 -18.78
N ILE A 85 5.94 -3.46 -18.42
CA ILE A 85 5.98 -2.80 -17.12
C ILE A 85 6.07 -1.30 -17.36
N LEU A 86 5.31 -0.52 -16.61
CA LEU A 86 5.34 0.94 -16.63
C LEU A 86 6.10 1.44 -15.39
N THR A 87 7.05 2.34 -15.61
CA THR A 87 7.78 3.05 -14.54
C THR A 87 8.04 4.48 -14.97
N ASN A 88 8.53 5.30 -14.04
CA ASN A 88 8.92 6.66 -14.37
C ASN A 88 10.22 6.66 -15.20
N SER A 89 10.34 7.60 -16.13
CA SER A 89 11.55 7.78 -16.95
C SER A 89 12.80 8.04 -16.11
N HIS A 90 12.69 8.74 -14.98
CA HIS A 90 13.86 9.02 -14.14
C HIS A 90 14.41 7.74 -13.48
N VAL A 91 13.59 6.71 -13.28
CA VAL A 91 14.02 5.42 -12.74
C VAL A 91 14.94 4.69 -13.73
N ILE A 92 14.73 4.90 -15.04
CA ILE A 92 15.46 4.22 -16.12
C ILE A 92 16.46 5.12 -16.85
N ARG A 93 16.60 6.38 -16.43
CA ARG A 93 17.47 7.35 -17.10
C ARG A 93 18.93 6.89 -17.01
N HIS A 94 19.65 6.96 -18.13
CA HIS A 94 21.05 6.55 -18.25
C HIS A 94 21.32 5.10 -17.77
N ALA A 95 20.29 4.25 -17.80
CA ALA A 95 20.42 2.86 -17.39
C ALA A 95 21.34 2.09 -18.34
N THR A 96 22.36 1.44 -17.77
CA THR A 96 23.24 0.48 -18.46
C THR A 96 22.72 -0.95 -18.30
N SER A 97 22.04 -1.24 -17.18
CA SER A 97 21.40 -2.53 -16.91
C SER A 97 20.17 -2.34 -16.02
N LEU A 98 19.11 -3.09 -16.30
CA LEU A 98 17.87 -3.08 -15.51
C LEU A 98 17.59 -4.47 -14.95
N ARG A 99 17.36 -4.53 -13.64
CA ARG A 99 16.85 -5.71 -12.95
C ARG A 99 15.51 -5.38 -12.32
N VAL A 100 14.57 -6.30 -12.41
CA VAL A 100 13.24 -6.16 -11.84
C VAL A 100 12.90 -7.34 -10.98
N GLU A 101 12.18 -7.08 -9.91
CA GLU A 101 11.67 -8.07 -8.96
C GLU A 101 10.17 -7.86 -8.77
N ARG A 102 9.39 -8.95 -8.82
CA ARG A 102 7.95 -8.89 -8.62
C ARG A 102 7.65 -9.05 -7.13
N HIS A 103 6.73 -8.25 -6.61
CA HIS A 103 6.31 -8.38 -5.22
C HIS A 103 5.80 -9.80 -4.90
N GLY A 104 6.39 -10.43 -3.88
CA GLY A 104 6.07 -11.80 -3.45
C GLY A 104 6.73 -12.92 -4.27
N GLN A 105 7.58 -12.58 -5.24
CA GLN A 105 8.39 -13.54 -5.99
C GLN A 105 9.84 -13.06 -6.03
N PRO A 106 10.72 -13.58 -5.15
CA PRO A 106 12.12 -13.19 -5.15
C PRO A 106 12.77 -13.64 -6.46
N GLY A 107 13.20 -12.68 -7.26
CA GLY A 107 13.78 -12.95 -8.56
C GLY A 107 14.32 -11.69 -9.21
N ASN A 108 15.57 -11.73 -9.65
CA ASN A 108 16.22 -10.66 -10.39
C ASN A 108 16.08 -10.92 -11.89
N PHE A 109 15.01 -10.42 -12.48
CA PHE A 109 14.75 -10.60 -13.91
C PHE A 109 15.40 -9.45 -14.71
N PRO A 110 16.12 -9.74 -15.81
CA PRO A 110 16.62 -8.70 -16.69
C PRO A 110 15.46 -8.04 -17.44
N ALA A 111 15.47 -6.71 -17.52
CA ALA A 111 14.49 -5.93 -18.28
C ALA A 111 15.16 -5.10 -19.38
N ARG A 112 14.39 -4.76 -20.41
CA ARG A 112 14.83 -3.88 -21.50
C ARG A 112 13.83 -2.74 -21.68
N VAL A 113 14.36 -1.55 -21.96
CA VAL A 113 13.53 -0.38 -22.29
C VAL A 113 12.87 -0.61 -23.65
N LEU A 114 11.56 -0.40 -23.71
CA LEU A 114 10.78 -0.39 -24.94
C LEU A 114 10.41 1.07 -25.23
N CYS A 115 10.65 1.52 -26.46
CA CYS A 115 10.24 2.83 -26.97
C CYS A 115 9.04 2.69 -27.93
#